data_AF-A0A966UZ31-F1
#
_entry.id   AF-A0A966UZ31-F1
#
_cell.length_a   1.000
_cell.length_b   1.000
_cell.length_c   1.000
_cell.angle_alpha   90.00
_cell.angle_beta   90.00
_cell.angle_gamma   90.00
#
_symmetry.space_group_name_H-M   'P 1'
#
loop_
_entity.id
_entity.type
_entity.pdbx_description
1 polymer ?
#
loop_
_entity_poly.entity_id
_entity_poly.type
_entity_poly.pdbx_seq_one_letter_code
_entity_poly.pdbx_strand_id
1 'polypeptide(L)' 'SVGGIITEPNSVNFVNIRQWLASTQFVLAFFFLVGHLWHAGRARAAAAGFEKGIDRQAEPTLAMPDLD' A
#
# COMPACT_ATOMS: atom_id res chain seq x y z
N SER A 1 24.45 -14.41 2.52
CA SER A 1 24.44 -14.19 1.07
C SER A 1 25.09 -15.37 0.38
N VAL A 2 24.47 -16.55 0.36
CA VAL A 2 25.05 -17.70 -0.38
C VAL A 2 24.73 -17.50 -1.85
N GLY A 3 25.77 -17.41 -2.68
CA GLY A 3 25.64 -17.25 -4.12
C GLY A 3 25.47 -18.59 -4.82
N GLY A 4 24.66 -18.63 -5.88
CA GLY A 4 24.35 -19.84 -6.63
C GLY A 4 22.84 -20.01 -6.83
N ILE A 5 22.42 -21.22 -7.19
CA ILE A 5 21.00 -21.57 -7.28
C ILE A 5 20.43 -21.90 -5.89
N ILE A 6 19.11 -22.06 -5.78
CA ILE A 6 18.43 -22.31 -4.49
C ILE A 6 18.89 -23.61 -3.79
N THR A 7 19.50 -24.54 -4.52
CA THR A 7 20.06 -25.81 -4.01
C THR A 7 21.58 -25.80 -3.85
N GLU A 8 22.25 -24.64 -3.98
CA GLU A 8 23.71 -24.55 -3.87
C GLU A 8 24.17 -24.82 -2.42
N PRO A 9 25.19 -25.67 -2.19
CA PRO A 9 25.79 -25.81 -0.87
C PRO A 9 26.44 -24.50 -0.41
N ASN A 10 26.52 -24.29 0.91
CA ASN A 10 27.11 -23.09 1.49
C ASN A 10 28.61 -22.98 1.17
N SER A 11 28.96 -22.24 0.12
CA SER A 11 30.30 -22.19 -0.46
C SER A 11 30.78 -20.77 -0.78
N VAL A 12 29.98 -19.97 -1.50
CA VAL A 12 30.34 -18.61 -1.92
C VAL A 12 29.46 -17.57 -1.25
N ASN A 13 30.06 -16.58 -0.58
CA ASN A 13 29.33 -15.48 0.04
C ASN A 13 29.13 -14.30 -0.95
N PHE A 14 28.14 -14.42 -1.83
CA PHE A 14 27.82 -13.42 -2.85
C PHE A 14 26.31 -13.25 -3.06
N VAL A 15 25.86 -11.99 -3.12
CA VAL A 15 24.57 -11.58 -3.71
C VAL A 15 24.86 -10.29 -4.47
N ASN A 16 24.37 -10.16 -5.71
CA ASN A 16 24.72 -8.99 -6.52
C ASN A 16 24.00 -7.73 -5.99
N ILE A 17 24.59 -6.55 -6.22
CA ILE A 17 24.01 -5.28 -5.77
C ILE A 17 22.70 -4.91 -6.47
N ARG A 18 22.49 -5.39 -7.71
CA ARG A 18 21.24 -5.19 -8.45
C ARG A 18 20.06 -5.89 -7.77
N GLN A 19 20.26 -7.10 -7.23
CA GLN A 19 19.27 -7.87 -6.50
C GLN A 19 18.88 -7.15 -5.21
N TRP A 20 19.88 -6.70 -4.44
CA TRP A 20 19.65 -5.91 -3.23
C TRP A 20 18.91 -4.61 -3.51
N LEU A 21 19.36 -3.85 -4.51
CA LEU A 21 18.74 -2.57 -4.83
C LEU A 21 17.33 -2.76 -5.39
N ALA A 22 17.11 -3.69 -6.32
CA ALA A 22 15.81 -3.92 -6.91
C ALA A 22 14.77 -4.41 -5.88
N SER A 23 15.13 -5.37 -5.02
CA SER A 23 14.21 -5.87 -3.99
C SER A 23 13.85 -4.78 -2.98
N THR A 24 14.84 -4.02 -2.51
CA THR A 24 14.64 -2.90 -1.59
C THR A 24 13.72 -1.85 -2.20
N GLN A 25 14.00 -1.41 -3.44
CA GLN A 25 13.18 -0.37 -4.07
C GLN A 25 11.78 -0.85 -4.40
N PHE A 26 11.60 -2.11 -4.77
CA PHE A 26 10.27 -2.65 -5.00
C PHE A 26 9.42 -2.66 -3.72
N VAL A 27 9.98 -3.13 -2.61
CA VAL A 27 9.30 -3.15 -1.31
C VAL A 27 8.98 -1.73 -0.84
N LEU A 28 9.93 -0.80 -0.96
CA LEU A 28 9.68 0.60 -0.63
C LEU A 28 8.60 1.22 -1.51
N ALA A 29 8.68 1.06 -2.83
CA ALA A 29 7.69 1.60 -3.77
C ALA A 29 6.28 1.09 -3.47
N PHE A 30 6.14 -0.20 -3.14
CA PHE A 30 4.86 -0.77 -2.73
C PHE A 30 4.28 -0.06 -1.49
N PHE A 31 5.08 0.11 -0.43
CA PHE A 31 4.58 0.80 0.77
C PHE A 31 4.34 2.29 0.56
N PHE A 32 5.08 2.94 -0.34
CA PHE A 32 4.77 4.30 -0.78
C PHE A 32 3.43 4.37 -1.51
N LEU A 33 3.09 3.38 -2.33
CA LEU A 33 1.78 3.30 -2.97
C LEU A 33 0.66 3.09 -1.95
N VAL A 34 0.84 2.19 -0.98
CA VAL A 34 -0.12 1.99 0.12
C VAL A 34 -0.30 3.28 0.92
N GLY A 35 0.79 3.95 1.27
CA GLY A 35 0.77 5.25 1.94
C GLY A 35 0.06 6.32 1.11
N HIS A 36 0.32 6.36 -0.20
CA HIS A 36 -0.33 7.29 -1.12
C HIS A 36 -1.85 7.09 -1.13
N LEU A 37 -2.34 5.86 -1.31
CA LEU A 37 -3.78 5.58 -1.32
C LEU A 37 -4.45 5.93 0.01
N TRP A 38 -3.82 5.57 1.13
CA TRP A 38 -4.30 5.90 2.47
C TRP A 38 -4.41 7.42 2.67
N HIS A 39 -3.34 8.15 2.39
CA HIS A 39 -3.30 9.60 2.63
C HIS A 39 -4.16 10.38 1.64
N ALA A 40 -4.19 9.99 0.37
CA ALA A 40 -5.04 10.62 -0.65
C ALA A 40 -6.53 10.43 -0.31
N GLY A 41 -6.95 9.20 0.04
CA GLY A 41 -8.31 8.92 0.46
C GLY A 41 -8.72 9.72 1.70
N ARG A 42 -7.88 9.72 2.74
CA ARG A 42 -8.13 10.49 3.97
C ARG A 42 -8.17 11.99 3.72
N ALA A 43 -7.26 12.53 2.91
CA ALA A 43 -7.23 13.96 2.56
C ALA A 43 -8.52 14.39 1.85
N ARG A 44 -9.02 13.57 0.93
CA ARG A 44 -10.28 13.83 0.24
C ARG A 44 -11.48 13.77 1.17
N ALA A 45 -11.55 12.75 2.04
CA ALA A 45 -12.61 12.62 3.04
C ALA A 45 -12.62 13.82 4.01
N ALA A 46 -11.44 14.30 4.42
CA ALA A 46 -11.31 15.46 5.30
C ALA A 46 -11.71 16.77 4.61
N ALA A 47 -11.32 16.95 3.34
CA ALA A 47 -11.75 18.10 2.56
C ALA A 47 -13.28 18.14 2.34
N ALA A 48 -13.92 16.97 2.28
CA ALA A 48 -15.37 16.83 2.19
C ALA A 48 -16.08 16.76 3.55
N GLY A 49 -15.35 16.72 4.67
CA GLY A 49 -15.88 16.83 6.03
C GLY A 49 -16.46 15.56 6.66
N PHE A 50 -16.18 14.38 6.13
CA PHE A 50 -16.71 13.10 6.65
C PHE A 50 -15.63 12.11 7.11
N GLU A 51 -14.38 12.56 7.31
CA GLU A 51 -13.26 11.69 7.72
C GLU A 51 -13.41 11.10 9.12
N LYS A 52 -14.31 11.67 9.94
CA LYS A 52 -14.60 11.23 11.32
C LYS A 52 -15.84 10.35 11.43
N GLY A 53 -16.49 10.04 10.31
CA GLY A 53 -17.72 9.24 10.26
C GLY A 53 -18.90 10.00 9.66
N ILE A 54 -20.04 9.30 9.59
CA ILE A 54 -21.28 9.79 8.98
C ILE A 54 -22.09 10.58 10.02
N ASP A 55 -22.73 11.67 9.56
CA ASP A 55 -23.73 12.37 10.36
C ASP A 55 -25.03 11.55 10.44
N ARG A 56 -25.43 11.18 11.65
CA ARG A 56 -26.64 10.40 11.90
C ARG A 56 -27.93 11.14 11.56
N GLN A 57 -27.90 12.47 11.46
CA GLN A 57 -29.07 13.28 11.09
C GLN A 57 -29.13 13.59 9.59
N ALA A 58 -28.04 13.35 8.86
CA ALA A 58 -27.90 13.70 7.45
C ALA A 58 -27.17 12.59 6.67
N GLU A 59 -27.55 11.33 6.90
CA GLU A 59 -26.97 10.18 6.21
C GLU A 59 -27.31 10.22 4.70
N PRO A 60 -26.32 10.35 3.79
CA PRO A 60 -26.60 10.60 2.37
C PRO A 60 -27.38 9.48 1.66
N THR A 61 -27.17 8.23 2.08
CA THR A 61 -27.81 7.04 1.49
C THR A 61 -29.32 7.01 1.73
N LEU A 62 -29.82 7.63 2.81
CA LEU A 62 -31.27 7.69 3.09
C LEU A 62 -32.03 8.67 2.18
N ALA A 63 -31.32 9.56 1.50
CA ALA A 63 -31.90 10.50 0.53
C ALA A 63 -31.86 9.97 -0.91
N MET A 64 -31.27 8.79 -1.14
CA MET A 64 -31.19 8.14 -2.44
C MET A 64 -32.33 7.13 -2.60
N PRO A 65 -32.85 6.92 -3.83
CA PRO A 65 -33.78 5.83 -4.08
C PRO A 65 -33.09 4.47 -3.92
N ASP A 66 -33.87 3.44 -3.62
CA ASP A 66 -33.41 2.06 -3.65
C ASP A 66 -32.92 1.70 -5.06
N LEU A 67 -31.95 0.78 -5.13
CA LEU A 67 -31.37 0.37 -6.40
C LEU A 67 -32.28 -0.59 -7.18
N ASP A 68 -33.23 -1.24 -6.50
CA ASP A 68 -34.15 -2.26 -7.02
C ASP A 68 -35.61 -2.10 -6.56
#